data_AF-A0A3D5UP56-F1
#
_entry.id   AF-A0A3D5UP56-F1
#
_cell.length_a   1.000
_cell.length_b   1.000
_cell.length_c   1.000
_cell.angle_alpha   90.00
_cell.angle_beta   90.00
_cell.angle_gamma   90.00
#
_symmetry.space_group_name_H-M   'P 1'
#
loop_
_entity.id
_entity.type
_entity.pdbx_description
1 polymer ?
#
loop_
_entity_poly.entity_id
_entity_poly.type
_entity_poly.pdbx_seq_one_letter_code
_entity_poly.pdbx_strand_id
1 'polypeptide(L)'
;IAFNVPASAPWWIAVLGTVFAIAIAKQCFGGIGQNFVNPALAGRAFLVASWPTRMTSSAYILDDITAATPLEMVKSGDFAASQLPSYMDLFMGNVPGSMGEVSALALILGGLYLIVRKVISWRIPVVYTATVMVFAFAAGQDPLYHALAGGLLLGAFFMATDYSSSPITAKGQIAYALGCGVLTAVIRLWGGYPEGVSYSILLMNVATPLIERFTMPKVYGGVKSDA
;
A
#
# COMPACT_ATOMS: atom_id res chain seq x y z
N ILE A 1 8.51 -0.71 8.44
CA ILE A 1 9.26 -1.84 7.84
C ILE A 1 8.91 -3.14 8.55
N ALA A 2 9.00 -3.22 9.88
CA ALA A 2 8.64 -4.44 10.63
C ALA A 2 7.28 -5.05 10.22
N PHE A 3 6.23 -4.24 10.15
CA PHE A 3 4.89 -4.69 9.70
C PHE A 3 4.77 -4.97 8.20
N ASN A 4 5.80 -4.61 7.41
CA ASN A 4 5.81 -4.68 5.96
C ASN A 4 6.68 -5.85 5.44
N VAL A 5 7.09 -6.74 6.34
CA VAL A 5 7.95 -7.90 6.08
C VAL A 5 7.22 -9.14 6.61
N PRO A 6 7.37 -10.32 5.98
CA PRO A 6 6.81 -11.57 6.49
C PRO A 6 7.33 -11.91 7.89
N ALA A 7 6.47 -12.54 8.71
CA ALA A 7 6.85 -12.98 10.06
C ALA A 7 8.03 -13.97 10.04
N SER A 8 8.09 -14.82 9.00
CA SER A 8 9.13 -15.82 8.76
C SER A 8 10.48 -15.25 8.32
N ALA A 9 10.54 -13.97 7.96
CA ALA A 9 11.77 -13.40 7.42
C ALA A 9 12.85 -13.35 8.51
N PRO A 10 14.09 -13.78 8.21
CA PRO A 10 15.21 -13.63 9.12
C PRO A 10 15.38 -12.17 9.56
N TRP A 11 15.73 -11.96 10.82
CA TRP A 11 15.89 -10.63 11.43
C TRP A 11 16.81 -9.70 10.62
N TRP A 12 17.83 -10.24 9.96
CA TRP A 12 18.78 -9.46 9.15
C TRP A 12 18.13 -8.80 7.93
N ILE A 13 17.07 -9.38 7.35
CA ILE A 13 16.33 -8.80 6.23
C ILE A 13 15.67 -7.48 6.68
N ALA A 14 15.03 -7.50 7.85
CA ALA A 14 14.43 -6.29 8.42
C ALA A 14 15.49 -5.22 8.73
N VAL A 15 16.66 -5.62 9.20
CA VAL A 15 17.79 -4.70 9.45
C VAL A 15 18.26 -4.06 8.14
N LEU A 16 18.57 -4.85 7.11
CA LEU A 16 19.03 -4.32 5.82
C LEU A 16 17.99 -3.40 5.17
N GLY A 17 16.71 -3.78 5.19
CA GLY A 17 15.63 -2.92 4.69
C GLY A 17 15.54 -1.60 5.43
N THR A 18 15.76 -1.63 6.75
CA THR A 18 15.75 -0.42 7.59
C THR A 18 16.97 0.47 7.32
N VAL A 19 18.16 -0.12 7.16
CA VAL A 19 19.37 0.61 6.78
C VAL A 19 19.17 1.28 5.43
N PHE A 20 18.67 0.57 4.43
CA PHE A 20 18.39 1.15 3.11
C PHE A 20 17.36 2.28 3.19
N ALA A 21 16.24 2.05 3.88
CA ALA A 21 15.19 3.06 4.03
C ALA A 21 15.69 4.34 4.73
N ILE A 22 16.51 4.21 5.78
CA ILE A 22 17.01 5.36 6.52
C ILE A 22 18.15 6.03 5.75
N ALA A 23 19.17 5.28 5.35
CA ALA A 23 20.36 5.86 4.72
C ALA A 23 20.02 6.47 3.35
N ILE A 24 19.37 5.70 2.47
CA ILE A 24 19.15 6.08 1.08
C ILE A 24 17.85 6.87 0.93
N ALA A 25 16.71 6.31 1.36
CA ALA A 25 15.42 6.94 1.08
C ALA A 25 15.13 8.16 1.96
N LYS A 26 15.83 8.33 3.09
CA LYS A 26 15.61 9.43 4.04
C LYS A 26 16.79 10.38 4.19
N GLN A 27 17.97 9.88 4.58
CA GLN A 27 19.08 10.76 4.94
C GLN A 27 19.76 11.43 3.73
N CYS A 28 19.85 10.75 2.59
CA CYS A 28 20.39 11.36 1.36
C CYS A 28 19.59 12.60 0.88
N PHE A 29 18.34 12.76 1.32
CA PHE A 29 17.45 13.84 0.89
C PHE A 29 17.23 14.92 1.95
N GLY A 30 18.05 14.94 3.01
CA GLY A 30 18.00 15.99 4.03
C GLY A 30 17.15 15.66 5.27
N GLY A 31 16.71 14.41 5.43
CA GLY A 31 16.13 13.92 6.68
C GLY A 31 14.60 14.06 6.80
N ILE A 32 14.10 14.32 8.02
CA ILE A 32 12.65 14.27 8.30
C ILE A 32 11.95 15.45 7.61
N GLY A 33 10.98 15.16 6.75
CA GLY A 33 10.14 16.15 6.08
C GLY A 33 10.58 16.52 4.66
N GLN A 34 11.74 16.03 4.20
CA GLN A 34 12.25 16.25 2.83
C GLN A 34 12.18 14.97 1.96
N ASN A 35 11.54 13.91 2.45
CA ASN A 35 11.46 12.64 1.73
C ASN A 35 10.49 12.74 0.56
N PHE A 36 10.99 12.63 -0.66
CA PHE A 36 10.15 12.59 -1.87
C PHE A 36 9.36 11.28 -2.01
N VAL A 37 9.71 10.23 -1.24
CA VAL A 37 9.01 8.94 -1.18
C VAL A 37 8.92 8.44 0.26
N ASN A 38 7.89 7.66 0.57
CA ASN A 38 7.77 6.96 1.86
C ASN A 38 8.97 6.00 2.06
N PRO A 39 9.85 6.25 3.06
CA PRO A 39 11.07 5.45 3.24
C PRO A 39 10.80 3.98 3.59
N ALA A 40 9.73 3.71 4.34
CA ALA A 40 9.40 2.34 4.74
C ALA A 40 8.95 1.49 3.55
N LEU A 41 8.27 2.10 2.58
CA LEU A 41 7.91 1.47 1.31
C LEU A 41 9.12 1.28 0.40
N ALA A 42 10.02 2.27 0.34
CA ALA A 42 11.26 2.14 -0.42
C ALA A 42 12.12 0.98 0.11
N GLY A 43 12.19 0.82 1.44
CA GLY A 43 12.80 -0.34 2.09
C GLY A 43 12.16 -1.67 1.68
N ARG A 44 10.82 -1.78 1.69
CA ARG A 44 10.14 -3.01 1.23
C ARG A 44 10.41 -3.27 -0.25
N ALA A 45 10.34 -2.25 -1.11
CA ALA A 45 10.59 -2.40 -2.54
C ALA A 45 12.01 -2.92 -2.82
N PHE A 46 13.01 -2.42 -2.09
CA PHE A 46 14.38 -2.93 -2.14
C PHE A 46 14.48 -4.40 -1.71
N LEU A 47 13.83 -4.77 -0.61
CA LEU A 47 13.83 -6.14 -0.10
C LEU A 47 13.11 -7.11 -1.05
N VAL A 48 11.97 -6.73 -1.62
CA VAL A 48 11.24 -7.54 -2.61
C VAL A 48 12.05 -7.70 -3.89
N ALA A 49 12.78 -6.67 -4.32
CA ALA A 49 13.64 -6.76 -5.49
C ALA A 49 14.88 -7.65 -5.24
N SER A 50 15.43 -7.63 -4.03
CA SER A 50 16.65 -8.36 -3.69
C SER A 50 16.39 -9.81 -3.25
N TRP A 51 15.28 -10.06 -2.54
CA TRP A 51 14.87 -11.38 -2.03
C TRP A 51 13.36 -11.62 -2.19
N PRO A 52 12.86 -11.70 -3.45
CA PRO A 52 11.43 -11.86 -3.71
C PRO A 52 10.86 -13.12 -3.05
N THR A 53 11.58 -14.24 -3.10
CA THR A 53 11.13 -15.51 -2.50
C THR A 53 10.91 -15.35 -1.00
N ARG A 54 11.87 -14.77 -0.26
CA ARG A 54 11.74 -14.58 1.20
C ARG A 54 10.69 -13.54 1.59
N MET A 55 10.40 -12.59 0.70
CA MET A 55 9.42 -11.53 0.92
C MET A 55 7.99 -11.96 0.56
N THR A 56 7.82 -12.95 -0.31
CA THR A 56 6.50 -13.47 -0.73
C THR A 56 6.16 -14.79 -0.02
N SER A 57 7.16 -15.56 0.45
CA SER A 57 6.93 -16.81 1.18
C SER A 57 6.39 -16.57 2.59
N SER A 58 5.11 -16.85 2.78
CA SER A 58 4.46 -16.88 4.10
C SER A 58 4.62 -18.29 4.70
N ALA A 59 5.76 -18.56 5.34
CA ALA A 59 5.91 -19.75 6.18
C ALA A 59 5.41 -19.40 7.59
N TYR A 60 4.40 -20.11 8.09
CA TYR A 60 4.09 -20.04 9.51
C TYR A 60 5.23 -20.72 10.28
N ILE A 61 5.71 -20.09 11.36
CA ILE A 61 6.93 -20.53 12.07
C ILE A 61 6.73 -21.83 12.88
N LEU A 62 5.54 -22.44 12.88
CA LEU A 62 5.25 -23.58 13.75
C LEU A 62 4.88 -24.91 13.06
N ASP A 63 4.79 -24.94 11.74
CA ASP A 63 4.76 -26.19 10.99
C ASP A 63 5.15 -25.88 9.55
N ASP A 64 5.89 -26.76 8.89
CA ASP A 64 6.54 -26.59 7.57
C ASP A 64 5.54 -26.50 6.39
N ILE A 65 4.38 -25.90 6.65
CA ILE A 65 3.28 -25.69 5.71
C ILE A 65 3.48 -24.32 5.06
N THR A 66 4.03 -24.33 3.86
CA THR A 66 4.03 -23.18 2.97
C THR A 66 2.61 -22.93 2.48
N ALA A 67 1.98 -21.86 2.97
CA ALA A 67 0.67 -21.44 2.48
C ALA A 67 0.82 -20.25 1.54
N ALA A 68 0.23 -20.35 0.35
CA ALA A 68 0.16 -19.23 -0.59
C ALA A 68 -0.67 -18.09 0.02
N THR A 69 -0.31 -16.85 -0.28
CA THR A 69 -1.11 -15.71 0.19
C THR A 69 -2.48 -15.72 -0.48
N PRO A 70 -3.54 -15.23 0.18
CA PRO A 70 -4.89 -15.19 -0.40
C PRO A 70 -4.95 -14.54 -1.79
N LEU A 71 -4.16 -13.48 -2.03
CA LEU A 71 -4.09 -12.84 -3.37
C LEU A 71 -3.35 -13.66 -4.41
N GLU A 72 -2.37 -14.45 -3.99
CA GLU A 72 -1.63 -15.33 -4.89
C GLU A 72 -2.53 -16.49 -5.35
N MET A 73 -3.34 -17.06 -4.45
CA MET A 73 -4.32 -18.11 -4.77
C MET A 73 -5.38 -17.64 -5.75
N VAL A 74 -5.91 -16.43 -5.57
CA VAL A 74 -6.87 -15.82 -6.52
C VAL A 74 -6.25 -15.65 -7.91
N LYS A 75 -4.94 -15.37 -7.97
CA LYS A 75 -4.24 -15.12 -9.23
C LYS A 75 -3.77 -16.39 -9.93
N SER A 76 -3.39 -17.43 -9.19
CA SER A 76 -3.01 -18.73 -9.76
C SER A 76 -4.19 -19.48 -10.38
N GLY A 77 -5.42 -18.97 -10.21
CA GLY A 77 -6.61 -19.54 -10.83
C GLY A 77 -7.09 -20.83 -10.17
N ASP A 78 -6.62 -21.12 -8.96
CA ASP A 78 -7.02 -22.30 -8.19
C ASP A 78 -8.37 -22.01 -7.49
N PHE A 79 -9.42 -21.86 -8.31
CA PHE A 79 -10.78 -21.47 -7.89
C PHE A 79 -11.56 -22.60 -7.20
N ALA A 80 -10.87 -23.55 -6.57
CA ALA A 80 -11.55 -24.48 -5.66
C ALA A 80 -12.07 -23.66 -4.47
N ALA A 81 -13.37 -23.35 -4.45
CA ALA A 81 -14.07 -22.58 -3.42
C ALA A 81 -13.90 -23.13 -1.98
N SER A 82 -13.29 -24.31 -1.82
CA SER A 82 -12.93 -24.94 -0.56
C SER A 82 -11.53 -24.60 -0.04
N GLN A 83 -10.68 -23.89 -0.79
CA GLN A 83 -9.33 -23.52 -0.39
C GLN A 83 -9.13 -22.02 -0.12
N LEU A 84 -10.04 -21.16 -0.58
CA LEU A 84 -9.97 -19.73 -0.27
C LEU A 84 -10.37 -19.49 1.19
N PRO A 85 -9.56 -18.75 1.98
CA PRO A 85 -9.91 -18.39 3.34
C PRO A 85 -11.25 -17.67 3.41
N SER A 86 -12.05 -17.99 4.43
CA SER A 86 -13.34 -17.33 4.66
C SER A 86 -13.13 -15.83 4.89
N TYR A 87 -14.13 -15.02 4.53
CA TYR A 87 -14.12 -13.58 4.82
C TYR A 87 -13.89 -13.27 6.31
N MET A 88 -14.36 -14.15 7.20
CA MET A 88 -14.14 -13.98 8.65
C MET A 88 -12.68 -14.22 9.04
N ASP A 89 -12.01 -15.18 8.40
CA ASP A 89 -10.58 -15.45 8.61
C ASP A 89 -9.72 -14.32 8.06
N LEU A 90 -10.12 -13.76 6.92
CA LEU A 90 -9.52 -12.57 6.32
C LEU A 90 -9.69 -11.32 7.22
N PHE A 91 -10.85 -11.22 7.89
CA PHE A 91 -11.18 -10.09 8.75
C PHE A 91 -10.48 -10.16 10.12
N MET A 92 -10.44 -11.34 10.73
CA MET A 92 -9.78 -11.59 12.01
C MET A 92 -8.26 -11.68 11.86
N GLY A 93 -7.79 -12.22 10.74
CA GLY A 93 -6.39 -12.40 10.43
C GLY A 93 -5.84 -13.78 10.73
N ASN A 94 -6.59 -14.81 10.38
CA ASN A 94 -6.09 -16.18 10.38
C ASN A 94 -5.63 -16.58 8.97
N VAL A 95 -4.91 -15.68 8.29
CA VAL A 95 -4.49 -15.86 6.88
C VAL A 95 -2.99 -15.59 6.69
N PRO A 96 -2.34 -16.30 5.75
CA PRO A 96 -0.92 -16.14 5.48
C PRO A 96 -0.67 -14.78 4.82
N GLY A 97 0.33 -14.04 5.31
CA GLY A 97 0.70 -12.74 4.76
C GLY A 97 1.77 -12.01 5.59
N SER A 98 2.09 -10.77 5.19
CA SER A 98 3.03 -9.94 5.96
C SER A 98 2.42 -9.54 7.30
N MET A 99 3.22 -9.37 8.37
CA MET A 99 2.68 -9.20 9.74
C MET A 99 1.62 -8.10 9.90
N GLY A 100 1.71 -7.02 9.13
CA GLY A 100 0.75 -5.91 9.17
C GLY A 100 -0.51 -6.11 8.32
N GLU A 101 -0.56 -7.12 7.46
CA GLU A 101 -1.65 -7.36 6.50
C GLU A 101 -2.66 -8.36 7.03
N VAL A 102 -2.30 -9.04 8.12
CA VAL A 102 -3.03 -10.18 8.66
C VAL A 102 -4.40 -9.74 9.21
N SER A 103 -4.48 -8.72 10.07
CA SER A 103 -5.75 -8.35 10.71
C SER A 103 -6.38 -7.08 10.11
N ALA A 104 -7.35 -7.25 9.20
CA ALA A 104 -8.09 -6.13 8.62
C ALA A 104 -8.88 -5.33 9.68
N LEU A 105 -9.45 -6.01 10.68
CA LEU A 105 -10.17 -5.37 11.78
C LEU A 105 -9.27 -4.37 12.52
N ALA A 106 -8.08 -4.80 12.93
CA ALA A 106 -7.14 -3.95 13.66
C ALA A 106 -6.71 -2.72 12.83
N LEU A 107 -6.49 -2.91 11.52
CA LEU A 107 -6.15 -1.83 10.60
C LEU A 107 -7.29 -0.82 10.44
N ILE A 108 -8.52 -1.28 10.30
CA ILE A 108 -9.70 -0.40 10.17
C ILE A 108 -9.91 0.39 11.45
N LEU A 109 -9.82 -0.24 12.63
CA LEU A 109 -9.95 0.46 13.91
C LEU A 109 -8.85 1.50 14.11
N GLY A 110 -7.59 1.14 13.82
CA GLY A 110 -6.46 2.07 13.89
C GLY A 110 -6.58 3.22 12.90
N GLY A 111 -7.00 2.93 11.66
CA GLY A 111 -7.25 3.94 10.63
C GLY A 111 -8.38 4.89 10.99
N LEU A 112 -9.50 4.36 11.50
CA LEU A 112 -10.63 5.15 11.96
C LEU A 112 -10.24 6.06 13.14
N TYR A 113 -9.46 5.54 14.09
CA TYR A 113 -8.93 6.32 15.19
C TYR A 113 -8.09 7.51 14.71
N LEU A 114 -7.21 7.31 13.72
CA LEU A 114 -6.39 8.38 13.14
C LEU A 114 -7.22 9.43 12.38
N ILE A 115 -8.29 9.02 11.70
CA ILE A 115 -9.23 9.93 11.04
C ILE A 115 -9.97 10.78 12.08
N VAL A 116 -10.47 10.17 13.16
CA VAL A 116 -11.17 10.88 14.25
C VAL A 116 -10.24 11.90 14.92
N ARG A 117 -8.97 11.54 15.11
CA ARG A 117 -7.93 12.43 15.64
C ARG A 117 -7.49 13.52 14.65
N LYS A 118 -8.05 13.55 13.43
CA LYS A 118 -7.69 14.48 12.35
C LYS A 118 -6.21 14.51 12.04
N VAL A 119 -5.55 13.36 12.20
CA VAL A 119 -4.19 13.19 11.71
C VAL A 119 -4.31 12.94 10.21
N ILE A 120 -4.82 11.79 9.80
CA ILE A 120 -4.93 11.47 8.38
C ILE A 120 -6.22 12.05 7.76
N SER A 121 -6.16 12.42 6.48
CA SER A 121 -7.36 12.78 5.71
C SER A 121 -8.12 11.51 5.31
N TRP A 122 -9.44 11.53 5.42
CA TRP A 122 -10.27 10.38 5.00
C TRP A 122 -10.30 10.20 3.48
N ARG A 123 -9.90 11.24 2.72
CA ARG A 123 -9.97 11.28 1.25
C ARG A 123 -9.06 10.20 0.63
N ILE A 124 -7.82 10.10 1.09
CA ILE A 124 -6.84 9.18 0.50
C ILE A 124 -7.25 7.72 0.73
N PRO A 125 -7.51 7.25 1.97
CA PRO A 125 -7.84 5.85 2.20
C PRO A 125 -9.14 5.42 1.49
N VAL A 126 -10.19 6.25 1.55
CA VAL A 126 -11.49 5.90 0.96
C VAL A 126 -11.42 5.87 -0.56
N VAL A 127 -10.83 6.87 -1.21
CA VAL A 127 -10.73 6.92 -2.67
C VAL A 127 -9.84 5.79 -3.20
N TYR A 128 -8.74 5.51 -2.50
CA TYR A 128 -7.80 4.45 -2.89
C TYR A 128 -8.45 3.05 -2.79
N THR A 129 -9.11 2.73 -1.68
CA THR A 129 -9.80 1.44 -1.54
C THR A 129 -10.98 1.32 -2.51
N ALA A 130 -11.76 2.39 -2.68
CA ALA A 130 -12.89 2.40 -3.61
C ALA A 130 -12.47 2.17 -5.06
N THR A 131 -11.37 2.79 -5.51
CA THR A 131 -10.88 2.59 -6.87
C THR A 131 -10.44 1.16 -7.12
N VAL A 132 -9.71 0.53 -6.19
CA VAL A 132 -9.34 -0.88 -6.36
C VAL A 132 -10.58 -1.80 -6.40
N MET A 133 -11.59 -1.55 -5.57
CA MET A 133 -12.84 -2.32 -5.60
C MET A 133 -13.56 -2.19 -6.95
N VAL A 134 -13.64 -0.98 -7.52
CA VAL A 134 -14.30 -0.74 -8.81
C VAL A 134 -13.57 -1.47 -9.95
N PHE A 135 -12.24 -1.44 -9.96
CA PHE A 135 -11.47 -2.15 -10.99
C PHE A 135 -11.53 -3.67 -10.81
N ALA A 136 -11.52 -4.18 -9.58
CA ALA A 136 -11.71 -5.61 -9.31
C ALA A 136 -13.07 -6.10 -9.81
N PHE A 137 -14.13 -5.33 -9.53
CA PHE A 137 -15.48 -5.62 -10.03
C PHE A 137 -15.53 -5.62 -11.56
N ALA A 138 -14.93 -4.61 -12.19
CA ALA A 138 -14.88 -4.51 -13.65
C ALA A 138 -14.10 -5.67 -14.32
N ALA A 139 -13.15 -6.27 -13.60
CA ALA A 139 -12.39 -7.43 -14.05
C ALA A 139 -13.08 -8.77 -13.73
N GLY A 140 -14.27 -8.76 -13.11
CA GLY A 140 -15.04 -9.96 -12.76
C GLY A 140 -14.50 -10.70 -11.53
N GLN A 141 -13.68 -10.06 -10.70
CA GLN A 141 -13.15 -10.62 -9.45
C GLN A 141 -13.90 -10.05 -8.24
N ASP A 142 -13.85 -10.74 -7.10
CA ASP A 142 -14.53 -10.31 -5.88
C ASP A 142 -13.92 -9.01 -5.30
N PRO A 143 -14.64 -7.87 -5.33
CA PRO A 143 -14.07 -6.58 -4.94
C PRO A 143 -13.70 -6.52 -3.47
N LEU A 144 -14.52 -7.14 -2.63
CA LEU A 144 -14.33 -7.17 -1.20
C LEU A 144 -13.10 -8.00 -0.82
N TYR A 145 -12.84 -9.08 -1.57
CA TYR A 145 -11.66 -9.90 -1.37
C TYR A 145 -10.38 -9.10 -1.67
N HIS A 146 -10.34 -8.38 -2.79
CA HIS A 146 -9.19 -7.51 -3.10
C HIS A 146 -9.03 -6.32 -2.14
N ALA A 147 -10.10 -5.85 -1.52
CA ALA A 147 -10.05 -4.78 -0.52
C ALA A 147 -9.53 -5.28 0.83
N LEU A 148 -10.00 -6.45 1.28
CA LEU A 148 -9.68 -7.02 2.59
C LEU A 148 -8.36 -7.81 2.58
N ALA A 149 -7.99 -8.43 1.46
CA ALA A 149 -6.79 -9.24 1.38
C ALA A 149 -5.53 -8.43 0.98
N GLY A 150 -4.43 -8.80 1.62
CA GLY A 150 -3.09 -8.26 1.40
C GLY A 150 -2.89 -6.85 1.97
N GLY A 151 -1.80 -6.20 1.58
CA GLY A 151 -1.40 -4.90 2.15
C GLY A 151 -2.19 -3.66 1.76
N LEU A 152 -3.38 -3.79 1.15
CA LEU A 152 -4.13 -2.62 0.65
C LEU A 152 -4.63 -1.72 1.78
N LEU A 153 -5.27 -2.26 2.81
CA LEU A 153 -5.76 -1.47 3.94
C LEU A 153 -4.61 -0.83 4.71
N LEU A 154 -3.54 -1.60 4.95
CA LEU A 154 -2.34 -1.09 5.61
C LEU A 154 -1.71 0.05 4.79
N GLY A 155 -1.57 -0.15 3.48
CA GLY A 155 -1.06 0.85 2.56
C GLY A 155 -1.93 2.10 2.51
N ALA A 156 -3.25 1.94 2.46
CA ALA A 156 -4.20 3.03 2.36
C ALA A 156 -4.25 3.90 3.62
N PHE A 157 -4.31 3.30 4.81
CA PHE A 157 -4.45 4.05 6.07
C PHE A 157 -3.14 4.56 6.64
N PHE A 158 -2.03 3.82 6.50
CA PHE A 158 -0.79 4.07 7.23
C PHE A 158 0.42 4.43 6.37
N MET A 159 0.35 4.26 5.04
CA MET A 159 1.50 4.53 4.16
C MET A 159 1.24 5.60 3.11
N ALA A 160 0.07 5.56 2.47
CA ALA A 160 -0.33 6.53 1.45
C ALA A 160 -0.66 7.90 2.04
N THR A 161 -0.95 7.95 3.33
CA THR A 161 -1.30 9.14 4.13
C THR A 161 -0.07 9.80 4.78
N ASP A 162 1.14 9.43 4.38
CA ASP A 162 2.37 10.08 4.86
C ASP A 162 2.46 11.52 4.34
N TYR A 163 2.58 12.50 5.25
CA TYR A 163 2.45 13.92 4.91
C TYR A 163 3.61 14.47 4.09
N SER A 164 4.81 13.89 4.18
CA SER A 164 5.96 14.40 3.44
C SER A 164 5.94 14.01 1.97
N SER A 165 5.25 12.91 1.62
CA SER A 165 5.29 12.35 0.26
C SER A 165 3.95 12.42 -0.47
N SER A 166 2.87 12.85 0.18
CA SER A 166 1.54 12.96 -0.42
C SER A 166 1.14 14.43 -0.69
N PRO A 167 0.27 14.70 -1.68
CA PRO A 167 -0.14 16.06 -2.00
C PRO A 167 -0.91 16.74 -0.85
N ILE A 168 -0.70 18.05 -0.69
CA ILE A 168 -1.36 18.83 0.37
C ILE A 168 -2.79 19.24 -0.05
N THR A 169 -3.03 19.47 -1.35
CA THR A 169 -4.31 19.99 -1.83
C THR A 169 -5.42 18.93 -1.83
N ALA A 170 -6.65 19.33 -1.50
CA ALA A 170 -7.81 18.42 -1.47
C ALA A 170 -8.08 17.71 -2.82
N LYS A 171 -7.88 18.41 -3.95
CA LYS A 171 -8.03 17.84 -5.30
C LYS A 171 -6.83 16.95 -5.65
N GLY A 172 -5.63 17.35 -5.25
CA GLY A 172 -4.40 16.56 -5.44
C GLY A 172 -4.46 15.23 -4.70
N GLN A 173 -4.94 15.22 -3.46
CA GLN A 173 -5.12 14.00 -2.67
C GLN A 173 -6.06 12.99 -3.35
N ILE A 174 -7.14 13.46 -3.98
CA ILE A 174 -8.07 12.60 -4.71
C ILE A 174 -7.41 12.05 -5.98
N ALA A 175 -6.73 12.89 -6.76
CA ALA A 175 -6.03 12.45 -7.97
C ALA A 175 -4.90 11.44 -7.65
N TYR A 176 -4.14 11.69 -6.59
CA TYR A 176 -3.10 10.81 -6.07
C TYR A 176 -3.68 9.47 -5.63
N ALA A 177 -4.73 9.47 -4.81
CA ALA A 177 -5.38 8.24 -4.34
C ALA A 177 -6.00 7.43 -5.48
N LEU A 178 -6.63 8.11 -6.45
CA LEU A 178 -7.20 7.48 -7.63
C LEU A 178 -6.14 6.76 -8.45
N GLY A 179 -5.02 7.42 -8.74
CA GLY A 179 -4.00 6.77 -9.52
C GLY A 179 -3.16 5.74 -8.74
N CYS A 180 -3.03 5.86 -7.41
CA CYS A 180 -2.56 4.75 -6.56
C CYS A 180 -3.45 3.51 -6.74
N GLY A 181 -4.77 3.71 -6.71
CA GLY A 181 -5.77 2.65 -6.89
C GLY A 181 -5.73 2.01 -8.25
N VAL A 182 -5.70 2.82 -9.31
CA VAL A 182 -5.57 2.34 -10.70
C VAL A 182 -4.30 1.52 -10.86
N LEU A 183 -3.14 2.04 -10.44
CA LEU A 183 -1.87 1.31 -10.57
C LEU A 183 -1.88 0.02 -9.77
N THR A 184 -2.46 0.02 -8.57
CA THR A 184 -2.54 -1.17 -7.72
C THR A 184 -3.42 -2.24 -8.36
N ALA A 185 -4.58 -1.84 -8.88
CA ALA A 185 -5.49 -2.74 -9.57
C ALA A 185 -4.83 -3.32 -10.83
N VAL A 186 -4.15 -2.49 -11.62
CA VAL A 186 -3.44 -2.94 -12.82
C VAL A 186 -2.38 -3.98 -12.49
N ILE A 187 -1.57 -3.74 -11.45
CA ILE A 187 -0.52 -4.68 -11.04
C ILE A 187 -1.12 -5.98 -10.48
N ARG A 188 -2.21 -5.89 -9.72
CA ARG A 188 -2.87 -7.07 -9.13
C ARG A 188 -3.55 -7.96 -10.17
N LEU A 189 -4.24 -7.35 -11.14
CA LEU A 189 -5.03 -8.08 -12.14
C LEU A 189 -4.18 -8.57 -13.32
N TRP A 190 -3.25 -7.76 -13.81
CA TRP A 190 -2.47 -8.06 -15.02
C TRP A 190 -0.95 -8.10 -14.81
N GLY A 191 -0.44 -7.65 -13.66
CA GLY A 191 1.00 -7.67 -13.37
C GLY A 191 1.53 -9.06 -13.04
N GLY A 192 2.83 -9.19 -12.78
CA GLY A 192 3.45 -10.44 -12.33
C GLY A 192 3.32 -10.69 -10.82
N TYR A 193 3.23 -9.64 -10.01
CA TYR A 193 3.20 -9.75 -8.54
C TYR A 193 1.78 -9.87 -7.98
N PRO A 194 1.56 -10.70 -6.94
CA PRO A 194 0.26 -10.77 -6.25
C PRO A 194 -0.03 -9.48 -5.46
N GLU A 195 1.00 -8.74 -5.06
CA GLU A 195 0.85 -7.45 -4.38
C GLU A 195 1.38 -6.27 -5.23
N GLY A 196 0.58 -5.22 -5.38
CA GLY A 196 0.94 -4.00 -6.12
C GLY A 196 1.09 -2.73 -5.27
N VAL A 197 0.61 -2.74 -4.02
CA VAL A 197 0.38 -1.54 -3.20
C VAL A 197 1.65 -0.71 -2.98
N SER A 198 2.78 -1.37 -2.66
CA SER A 198 4.04 -0.69 -2.36
C SER A 198 4.60 0.06 -3.57
N TYR A 199 4.57 -0.58 -4.75
CA TYR A 199 5.08 0.02 -5.98
C TYR A 199 4.18 1.16 -6.47
N SER A 200 2.85 0.99 -6.35
CA SER A 200 1.90 2.03 -6.74
C SER A 200 2.04 3.31 -5.91
N ILE A 201 2.18 3.17 -4.58
CA ILE A 201 2.37 4.32 -3.70
C ILE A 201 3.73 5.00 -3.97
N LEU A 202 4.81 4.23 -4.17
CA LEU A 202 6.12 4.82 -4.48
C LEU A 202 6.12 5.61 -5.80
N LEU A 203 5.51 5.05 -6.85
CA LEU A 203 5.40 5.74 -8.13
C LEU A 203 4.59 7.03 -7.99
N MET A 204 3.50 7.00 -7.22
CA MET A 204 2.67 8.17 -7.00
C MET A 204 3.26 9.22 -6.07
N ASN A 205 4.10 8.82 -5.11
CA ASN A 205 4.89 9.76 -4.33
C ASN A 205 5.81 10.57 -5.26
N VAL A 206 6.47 9.91 -6.22
CA VAL A 206 7.30 10.60 -7.22
C VAL A 206 6.48 11.52 -8.13
N ALA A 207 5.23 11.14 -8.44
CA ALA A 207 4.30 11.96 -9.23
C ALA A 207 3.65 13.11 -8.43
N THR A 208 3.80 13.14 -7.10
CA THR A 208 3.12 14.12 -6.23
C THR A 208 3.46 15.58 -6.58
N PRO A 209 4.73 15.97 -6.82
CA PRO A 209 5.06 17.34 -7.22
C PRO A 209 4.38 17.77 -8.54
N LEU A 210 4.19 16.82 -9.46
CA LEU A 210 3.49 17.06 -10.72
C LEU A 210 1.99 17.29 -10.47
N ILE A 211 1.37 16.44 -9.65
CA ILE A 211 -0.04 16.56 -9.25
C ILE A 211 -0.28 17.89 -8.53
N GLU A 212 0.63 18.29 -7.64
CA GLU A 212 0.54 19.56 -6.94
C GLU A 212 0.64 20.75 -7.88
N ARG A 213 1.55 20.73 -8.86
CA ARG A 213 1.64 21.79 -9.86
C ARG A 213 0.32 22.00 -10.63
N PHE A 214 -0.41 20.93 -10.94
CA PHE A 214 -1.71 21.02 -11.60
C PHE A 214 -2.87 21.37 -10.67
N THR A 215 -2.74 21.11 -9.38
CA THR A 215 -3.81 21.31 -8.40
C THR A 215 -3.62 22.54 -7.51
N MET A 216 -2.50 23.24 -7.67
CA MET A 216 -2.19 24.46 -6.93
C MET A 216 -3.30 25.49 -7.17
N PRO A 217 -3.93 26.01 -6.10
CA PRO A 217 -5.02 26.95 -6.24
C PRO A 217 -4.49 28.24 -6.90
N LYS A 218 -5.21 28.74 -7.91
CA LYS A 218 -4.90 30.06 -8.48
C LYS A 218 -4.97 31.09 -7.37
N VAL A 219 -3.89 31.86 -7.20
CA VAL A 219 -3.82 32.94 -6.20
C VAL A 219 -4.93 33.94 -6.51
N TYR A 220 -5.90 34.08 -5.60
CA TYR A 220 -6.94 35.09 -5.72
C TYR A 220 -6.30 36.46 -5.53
N GLY A 221 -6.42 37.35 -6.51
CA GLY A 221 -5.86 38.71 -6.48
C GLY A 221 -4.66 38.97 -7.41
N GLY A 222 -4.20 37.98 -8.20
CA GLY A 222 -3.28 38.25 -9.30
C GLY A 222 -4.01 38.93 -10.47
N VAL A 223 -3.57 40.13 -10.86
CA VAL A 223 -4.03 40.78 -12.09
C VAL A 223 -3.85 39.78 -13.24
N LYS A 224 -4.92 39.54 -14.04
CA LYS A 224 -4.79 38.81 -15.30
C LYS A 224 -3.74 39.54 -16.13
N SER A 225 -2.57 38.93 -16.30
CA SER A 225 -1.67 39.33 -17.37
C SER A 225 -2.31 38.80 -18.65
N ASP A 226 -3.18 39.61 -19.25
CA ASP A 226 -3.56 39.44 -20.65
C ASP A 226 -2.31 39.77 -21.47
N ALA A 227 -1.64 38.73 -21.98
CA ALA A 227 -0.61 38.80 -23.00
C ALA A 227 -0.72 37.55 -23.88
#